data_AF-A0A1G8HS93-F1
#
_entry.id   AF-A0A1G8HS93-F1
#
_cell.length_a   1.000
_cell.length_b   1.000
_cell.length_c   1.000
_cell.angle_alpha   90.00
_cell.angle_beta   90.00
_cell.angle_gamma   90.00
#
_symmetry.space_group_name_H-M   'P 1'
#
loop_
_entity.id
_entity.type
_entity.pdbx_description
1 polymer ?
#
loop_
_entity_poly.entity_id
_entity_poly.type
_entity_poly.pdbx_seq_one_letter_code
_entity_poly.pdbx_strand_id
1 'polypeptide(L)' 'MKEITKETMDLAAARHLVDGFNFRAYTPHKIAHELMRWDEEFRDANYTQLVAAVTLWQSGSCD' A
#
# COMPACT_ATOMS: atom_id res chain seq x y z
N MET A 1 -15.41 -6.74 -1.16
CA MET A 1 -13.96 -6.45 -1.16
C MET A 1 -13.81 -4.98 -1.46
N LYS A 2 -13.07 -4.21 -0.64
CA LYS A 2 -12.73 -2.83 -0.99
C LYS A 2 -11.78 -2.86 -2.19
N GLU A 3 -12.05 -2.02 -3.18
CA GLU A 3 -11.16 -1.86 -4.33
C GLU A 3 -9.92 -1.08 -3.90
N ILE A 4 -8.73 -1.62 -4.17
CA ILE A 4 -7.46 -0.94 -3.90
C ILE A 4 -7.11 -0.16 -5.18
N THR A 5 -7.46 1.12 -5.19
CA THR A 5 -7.15 2.01 -6.31
C THR A 5 -5.80 2.69 -6.10
N LYS A 6 -5.29 3.29 -7.18
CA LYS A 6 -4.10 4.14 -7.15
C LYS A 6 -4.23 5.27 -6.12
N GLU A 7 -5.37 5.94 -6.09
CA GLU A 7 -5.63 7.06 -5.18
C GLU A 7 -5.54 6.61 -3.71
N THR A 8 -6.12 5.45 -3.38
CA THR A 8 -6.00 4.89 -2.03
C THR A 8 -4.54 4.58 -1.67
N MET A 9 -3.73 4.09 -2.63
CA MET A 9 -2.30 3.86 -2.42
C MET A 9 -1.51 5.15 -2.25
N ASP A 10 -1.81 6.19 -3.01
CA ASP A 10 -1.16 7.50 -2.88
C ASP A 10 -1.49 8.17 -1.54
N LEU A 11 -2.74 8.09 -1.08
CA LEU A 11 -3.15 8.58 0.23
C LEU A 11 -2.50 7.79 1.37
N ALA A 12 -2.42 6.47 1.26
CA ALA A 12 -1.72 5.63 2.23
C ALA A 12 -0.22 5.97 2.27
N ALA A 13 0.43 6.07 1.11
CA ALA A 13 1.85 6.44 1.01
C ALA A 13 2.13 7.82 1.61
N ALA A 14 1.26 8.81 1.36
CA ALA A 14 1.40 10.15 1.93
C ALA A 14 1.24 10.16 3.46
N ARG A 15 0.25 9.44 4.00
CA ARG A 15 0.04 9.30 5.45
C ARG A 15 1.28 8.69 6.12
N HIS A 16 1.74 7.55 5.62
CA HIS A 16 2.89 6.84 6.22
C HIS A 16 4.21 7.57 6.01
N LEU A 17 4.34 8.41 4.98
CA LEU A 17 5.52 9.25 4.78
C LEU A 17 5.66 10.31 5.89
N VAL A 18 4.54 10.85 6.41
CA VAL A 18 4.55 11.80 7.54
C VAL A 18 5.09 11.13 8.81
N ASP A 19 4.76 9.85 9.02
CA ASP A 19 5.32 9.01 10.08
C ASP A 19 6.76 8.51 9.80
N GLY A 20 7.38 8.99 8.72
CA GLY A 20 8.76 8.66 8.36
C GLY A 20 8.93 7.33 7.63
N PHE A 21 7.84 6.68 7.23
CA PHE A 21 7.87 5.41 6.52
C PHE A 21 7.75 5.65 5.00
N ASN A 22 8.91 5.70 4.33
CA ASN A 22 8.97 5.89 2.89
C ASN A 22 8.70 4.58 2.12
N PHE A 23 7.50 4.46 1.53
CA PHE A 23 7.10 3.29 0.72
C PHE A 23 8.06 3.00 -0.43
N ARG A 24 8.70 4.01 -1.04
CA ARG A 24 9.65 3.80 -2.14
C ARG A 24 10.94 3.10 -1.72
N ALA A 25 11.27 3.11 -0.43
CA ALA A 25 12.47 2.48 0.12
C ALA A 25 12.27 0.99 0.46
N TYR A 26 11.05 0.46 0.33
CA TYR A 26 10.68 -0.87 0.81
C TYR A 26 10.09 -1.76 -0.29
N THR A 27 10.15 -3.07 -0.05
CA THR A 27 9.55 -4.05 -0.96
C THR A 27 8.03 -4.05 -0.85
N PRO A 28 7.30 -4.42 -1.93
CA PRO A 28 5.85 -4.50 -1.91
C PRO A 28 5.29 -5.36 -0.77
N HIS A 29 5.97 -6.46 -0.45
CA HIS A 29 5.62 -7.34 0.67
C HIS A 29 5.71 -6.65 2.03
N LYS A 30 6.79 -5.89 2.27
CA LYS A 30 6.95 -5.16 3.53
C LYS A 30 5.88 -4.09 3.68
N ILE A 31 5.60 -3.35 2.60
CA ILE A 31 4.57 -2.31 2.59
C ILE A 31 3.19 -2.91 2.85
N ALA A 32 2.83 -3.98 2.14
CA ALA A 32 1.56 -4.68 2.33
C ALA A 32 1.39 -5.17 3.78
N HIS A 33 2.46 -5.73 4.36
CA HIS A 33 2.44 -6.15 5.76
C HIS A 33 2.22 -4.98 6.73
N GLU A 34 2.94 -3.87 6.55
CA GLU A 34 2.80 -2.69 7.41
C GLU A 34 1.41 -2.04 7.28
N LEU A 35 0.88 -1.98 6.05
CA LEU A 35 -0.49 -1.52 5.79
C LEU A 35 -1.51 -2.37 6.52
N MET A 36 -1.47 -3.69 6.38
CA MET A 36 -2.43 -4.58 7.06
C MET A 36 -2.31 -4.54 8.59
N ARG A 37 -1.10 -4.24 9.11
CA ARG A 37 -0.84 -4.23 10.54
C ARG A 37 -1.26 -2.92 11.22
N TRP A 38 -0.99 -1.79 10.58
CA TRP A 38 -1.12 -0.48 11.22
C TRP A 38 -2.20 0.40 10.60
N ASP A 39 -2.60 0.13 9.37
CA ASP A 39 -3.56 0.92 8.64
C ASP A 39 -4.92 0.20 8.62
N GLU A 40 -5.86 0.72 9.40
CA GLU A 40 -7.17 0.09 9.59
C GLU A 40 -7.95 -0.07 8.28
N GLU A 41 -7.66 0.78 7.29
CA GLU A 41 -8.24 0.68 5.95
C GLU A 41 -7.86 -0.63 5.23
N PHE A 42 -6.72 -1.22 5.58
CA PHE A 42 -6.16 -2.42 4.95
C PHE A 42 -6.15 -3.64 5.86
N ARG A 43 -6.63 -3.53 7.11
CA ARG A 43 -6.59 -4.63 8.09
C ARG A 43 -7.19 -5.94 7.57
N ASP A 44 -8.31 -5.84 6.84
CA ASP A 44 -9.03 -6.97 6.25
C ASP A 44 -8.78 -7.11 4.73
N ALA A 45 -7.76 -6.43 4.19
CA ALA A 45 -7.40 -6.55 2.78
C ALA A 45 -6.85 -7.94 2.46
N ASN A 46 -7.09 -8.44 1.25
CA ASN A 46 -6.43 -9.65 0.80
C ASN A 46 -4.94 -9.35 0.57
N TYR A 47 -4.07 -10.00 1.34
CA TYR A 47 -2.61 -9.80 1.27
C TYR A 47 -2.05 -9.91 -0.16
N THR A 48 -2.45 -10.94 -0.92
CA THR A 48 -1.97 -11.16 -2.29
C THR A 48 -2.40 -10.03 -3.22
N GLN A 49 -3.65 -9.56 -3.11
CA GLN A 49 -4.15 -8.44 -3.91
C GLN A 49 -3.45 -7.12 -3.53
N LEU A 50 -3.20 -6.91 -2.24
CA LEU A 50 -2.51 -5.72 -1.75
C LEU A 50 -1.05 -5.67 -2.22
N VAL A 51 -0.33 -6.80 -2.16
CA VAL A 51 1.03 -6.89 -2.72
C VAL A 51 1.04 -6.57 -4.21
N ALA A 52 0.08 -7.10 -4.98
CA ALA A 52 -0.03 -6.82 -6.41
C ALA A 52 -0.30 -5.32 -6.67
N ALA A 53 -1.24 -4.72 -5.93
CA ALA A 53 -1.55 -3.30 -6.04
C ALA A 53 -0.35 -2.40 -5.70
N VAL A 54 0.38 -2.70 -4.62
CA VAL A 54 1.60 -1.96 -4.25
C VAL A 54 2.68 -2.11 -5.33
N THR A 55 2.82 -3.30 -5.91
CA THR A 55 3.80 -3.55 -6.99
C THR A 55 3.48 -2.72 -8.23
N LEU A 56 2.20 -2.66 -8.62
CA LEU A 56 1.74 -1.85 -9.75
C LEU A 56 1.92 -0.35 -9.47
N TRP A 57 1.56 0.10 -8.26
CA TRP A 57 1.76 1.48 -7.82
C TRP A 57 3.24 1.89 -7.82
N GLN A 58 4.15 1.05 -7.31
CA GLN A 58 5.59 1.32 -7.35
C GLN A 58 6.14 1.36 -8.77
N SER A 59 5.65 0.50 -9.66
CA SER A 59 6.08 0.46 -11.06
C SER A 59 5.57 1.64 -11.88
N GLY A 60 4.66 2.46 -11.32
CA GLY A 60 4.00 3.55 -12.04
C GLY A 60 2.97 3.06 -13.07
N SER A 61 2.68 1.76 -13.08
CA SER A 61 1.72 1.10 -13.99
C SER A 61 0.33 0.94 -13.38
N CYS A 62 0.04 1.63 -12.27
CA CYS A 62 -1.32 1.77 -11.79
C CYS A 62 -2.01 2.80 -12.70
N ASP A 63 -2.61 2.30 -13.78
CA ASP A 63 -3.62 2.96 -14.61
C ASP A 63 -5.00 2.45 -14.18
#